data_AF-A0A538KT34-F1
#
_entry.id   AF-A0A538KT34-F1
#
_cell.length_a   1.000
_cell.length_b   1.000
_cell.length_c   1.000
_cell.angle_alpha   90.00
_cell.angle_beta   90.00
_cell.angle_gamma   90.00
#
_symmetry.space_group_name_H-M   'P 1'
#
loop_
_entity.id
_entity.type
_entity.pdbx_description
1 polymer ?
#
loop_
_entity_poly.entity_id
_entity_poly.type
_entity_poly.pdbx_seq_one_letter_code
_entity_poly.pdbx_strand_id
1 'polypeptide(L)'
;MGQGGEARAAAGAARGRGIGRGVARGGVTRGYLGLGSNVGDRLKHLKDAVASLPRHGVQILRSSSVYETEPVGLVPDQRDFFNACLRIET
;
A
#
# COMPACT_ATOMS: atom_id res chain seq x y z
N MET A 1 -23.28 -43.28 0.30
CA MET A 1 -24.21 -42.50 1.15
C MET A 1 -23.44 -41.29 1.67
N GLY A 2 -23.99 -40.08 1.48
CA GLY A 2 -23.47 -38.77 1.91
C GLY A 2 -22.42 -38.15 0.96
N GLN A 3 -22.79 -37.44 -0.12
CA GLN A 3 -23.23 -36.03 -0.20
C GLN A 3 -22.27 -35.08 0.54
N GLY A 4 -21.50 -34.23 -0.14
CA GLY A 4 -21.90 -32.95 -0.73
C GLY A 4 -21.10 -31.84 0.00
N GLY A 5 -20.74 -30.69 -0.54
CA GLY A 5 -21.01 -30.05 -1.81
C GLY A 5 -20.09 -28.82 -1.94
N GLU A 6 -20.04 -28.28 -3.15
CA GLU A 6 -19.38 -27.03 -3.50
C GLU A 6 -19.93 -25.85 -2.68
N ALA A 7 -19.09 -24.84 -2.45
CA ALA A 7 -19.56 -23.49 -2.16
C ALA A 7 -18.76 -22.48 -3.00
N ARG A 8 -19.40 -22.01 -4.08
CA ARG A 8 -19.13 -20.72 -4.73
C ARG A 8 -20.19 -19.70 -4.30
N ALA A 9 -19.84 -18.42 -4.50
CA ALA A 9 -20.68 -17.21 -4.43
C ALA A 9 -20.93 -16.67 -3.01
N ALA A 10 -21.11 -15.38 -2.75
CA ALA A 10 -20.89 -14.11 -3.46
C ALA A 10 -21.13 -13.02 -2.40
N ALA A 11 -20.39 -11.92 -2.42
CA ALA A 11 -20.76 -10.69 -1.72
C ALA A 11 -19.93 -9.56 -2.33
N GLY A 12 -20.44 -8.42 -2.76
CA GLY A 12 -21.79 -7.92 -2.91
C GLY A 12 -21.62 -6.56 -3.59
N ALA A 13 -22.45 -6.25 -4.57
CA ALA A 13 -22.45 -4.94 -5.21
C ALA A 13 -22.92 -3.89 -4.20
N ALA A 14 -22.05 -2.94 -3.84
CA ALA A 14 -22.45 -1.73 -3.14
C ALA A 14 -22.20 -0.52 -4.05
N ARG A 15 -23.31 0.01 -4.58
CA ARG A 15 -23.39 1.23 -5.36
C ARG A 15 -23.10 2.46 -4.47
N GLY A 16 -22.25 3.34 -4.99
CA GLY A 16 -22.41 4.80 -4.96
C GLY A 16 -22.22 5.53 -3.63
N ARG A 17 -21.39 6.58 -3.64
CA ARG A 17 -21.82 7.99 -3.61
C ARG A 17 -20.64 8.92 -3.37
N GLY A 18 -20.51 9.92 -4.25
CA GLY A 18 -20.08 11.27 -3.91
C GLY A 18 -18.59 11.51 -3.72
N ILE A 19 -18.03 12.34 -4.60
CA ILE A 19 -16.88 13.19 -4.32
C ILE A 19 -17.24 14.19 -3.21
N GLY A 20 -17.24 13.71 -1.95
CA GLY A 20 -17.46 14.54 -0.78
C GLY A 20 -16.24 15.41 -0.50
N ARG A 21 -16.21 16.62 -1.08
CA ARG A 21 -15.30 17.69 -0.65
C ARG A 21 -15.76 18.19 0.72
N GLY A 22 -15.24 17.58 1.78
CA GLY A 22 -15.51 17.98 3.16
C GLY A 22 -14.26 17.78 4.00
N VAL A 23 -13.58 18.87 4.36
CA VAL A 23 -12.50 18.84 5.34
C VAL A 23 -13.15 18.64 6.71
N ALA A 24 -13.34 17.39 7.11
CA ALA A 24 -13.67 17.05 8.49
C ALA A 24 -12.40 17.20 9.33
N ARG A 25 -12.36 18.19 10.23
CA ARG A 25 -11.28 18.31 11.22
C ARG A 25 -11.41 17.18 12.25
N GLY A 26 -10.30 16.45 12.48
CA GLY A 26 -10.03 15.72 13.72
C GLY A 26 -10.32 14.22 13.78
N GLY A 27 -10.47 13.52 12.64
CA GLY A 27 -10.70 12.08 12.60
C GLY A 27 -9.47 11.30 12.12
N VAL A 28 -9.20 10.15 12.72
CA VAL A 28 -8.19 9.20 12.25
C VAL A 28 -8.55 8.75 10.82
N THR A 29 -7.69 9.05 9.86
CA THR A 29 -7.88 8.70 8.45
C THR A 29 -7.00 7.52 8.09
N ARG A 30 -7.61 6.44 7.58
CA ARG A 30 -6.86 5.30 7.03
C ARG A 30 -6.40 5.59 5.61
N GLY A 31 -5.12 5.30 5.36
CA GLY A 31 -4.49 5.46 4.06
C GLY A 31 -3.61 4.27 3.68
N TYR A 32 -3.18 4.25 2.42
CA TYR A 32 -2.17 3.34 1.91
C TYR A 32 -1.07 4.15 1.22
N LEU A 33 0.18 3.87 1.54
CA LEU A 33 1.36 4.50 0.93
C LEU A 33 2.13 3.47 0.12
N GLY A 34 2.49 3.83 -1.12
CA GLY A 34 3.47 3.10 -1.91
C GLY A 34 4.87 3.65 -1.66
N LEU A 35 5.85 2.76 -1.47
CA LEU A 35 7.26 3.07 -1.35
C LEU A 35 8.01 2.40 -2.50
N GLY A 36 9.01 3.10 -3.06
CA GLY A 36 9.85 2.60 -4.15
C GLY A 36 11.27 3.15 -4.08
N SER A 37 12.28 2.31 -4.33
CA SER A 37 13.68 2.75 -4.44
C SER A 37 14.46 1.87 -5.43
N ASN A 38 15.17 2.49 -6.38
CA ASN A 38 16.04 1.82 -7.35
C ASN A 38 17.51 2.28 -7.32
N VAL A 39 17.85 3.31 -6.53
CA VAL A 39 19.22 3.86 -6.44
C VAL A 39 19.82 3.56 -5.06
N GLY A 40 21.14 3.36 -5.01
CA GLY A 40 21.89 3.16 -3.76
C GLY A 40 21.48 1.88 -3.02
N ASP A 41 21.40 1.98 -1.68
CA ASP A 41 20.89 0.92 -0.81
C ASP A 41 19.36 0.99 -0.73
N ARG A 42 18.73 0.36 -1.73
CA ARG A 42 17.28 0.33 -1.93
C ARG A 42 16.53 -0.14 -0.68
N LEU A 43 17.00 -1.18 0.00
CA LEU A 43 16.32 -1.74 1.17
C LEU A 43 16.47 -0.81 2.38
N LYS A 44 17.66 -0.23 2.58
CA LYS A 44 17.86 0.76 3.64
C LYS A 44 16.97 1.98 3.44
N HIS A 45 16.82 2.49 2.21
CA HIS A 45 15.90 3.59 1.92
C HIS A 45 14.46 3.28 2.33
N LEU A 46 13.95 2.08 2.01
CA LEU A 46 12.60 1.67 2.43
C LEU A 46 12.49 1.60 3.96
N LYS A 47 13.49 1.02 4.65
CA LYS A 47 13.50 0.91 6.11
C LYS A 47 13.56 2.28 6.80
N ASP A 48 14.38 3.19 6.29
CA ASP A 48 14.53 4.54 6.84
C ASP A 48 13.24 5.35 6.67
N ALA A 49 12.56 5.21 5.51
CA ALA A 49 11.25 5.82 5.28
C ALA A 49 10.19 5.29 6.26
N VAL A 50 10.12 3.97 6.46
CA VAL A 50 9.22 3.34 7.46
C VAL A 50 9.54 3.86 8.86
N ALA A 51 10.81 3.97 9.24
CA ALA A 51 11.23 4.40 10.56
C ALA A 51 10.99 5.91 10.84
N SER A 52 10.93 6.75 9.79
CA SER A 52 10.73 8.19 9.95
C SER A 52 9.26 8.61 10.07
N LEU A 53 8.34 7.88 9.43
CA LEU A 53 6.90 8.20 9.37
C LEU A 53 6.24 8.47 10.74
N PRO A 54 6.51 7.71 11.83
CA PRO A 54 5.92 7.99 13.14
C PRO A 54 6.28 9.38 13.70
N ARG A 55 7.46 9.92 13.35
CA ARG A 55 7.88 11.27 13.77
C ARG A 55 7.05 12.37 13.11
N HIS A 56 6.31 12.03 12.05
CA HIS A 56 5.41 12.91 11.32
C HIS A 56 3.94 12.65 11.64
N GLY A 57 3.64 11.94 12.73
CA GLY A 57 2.26 11.64 13.15
C GLY A 57 1.58 10.56 12.30
N VAL A 58 2.34 9.79 11.51
CA VAL A 58 1.81 8.69 10.69
C VAL A 58 2.00 7.37 11.42
N GLN A 59 0.90 6.74 11.83
CA GLN A 59 0.92 5.42 12.43
C GLN A 59 0.93 4.34 11.34
N ILE A 60 1.88 3.41 11.43
CA ILE A 60 1.98 2.27 10.51
C ILE A 60 1.23 1.09 11.12
N LEU A 61 0.23 0.58 10.40
CA LEU A 61 -0.59 -0.53 10.85
C LEU A 61 -0.10 -1.88 10.33
N ARG A 62 0.35 -1.93 9.07
CA ARG A 62 0.91 -3.11 8.41
C ARG A 62 1.79 -2.71 7.22
N SER A 63 2.72 -3.60 6.87
CA SER A 63 3.48 -3.55 5.63
C SER A 63 3.17 -4.77 4.75
N SER A 64 3.35 -4.62 3.44
CA SER A 64 3.51 -5.77 2.54
C SER A 64 4.91 -6.38 2.66
N SER A 65 5.13 -7.47 1.94
CA SER A 65 6.48 -7.88 1.54
C SER A 65 7.13 -6.82 0.63
N VAL A 66 8.45 -6.86 0.53
CA VAL A 66 9.20 -6.11 -0.48
C VAL A 66 9.23 -6.93 -1.78
N TYR A 67 9.00 -6.26 -2.91
CA TYR A 67 9.06 -6.85 -4.24
C TYR A 67 10.13 -6.16 -5.06
N GLU A 68 10.90 -6.95 -5.82
CA GLU A 68 11.76 -6.42 -6.88
C GLU A 68 10.96 -6.39 -8.19
N THR A 69 10.95 -5.24 -8.87
CA THR A 69 10.18 -5.05 -10.10
C THR A 69 10.97 -4.24 -11.12
N GLU A 70 10.82 -4.60 -12.38
CA GLU A 70 11.41 -3.87 -13.50
C GLU A 70 10.92 -2.40 -13.54
N PRO A 71 11.77 -1.45 -13.98
CA PRO A 71 11.37 -0.06 -14.17
C PRO A 71 10.32 0.05 -15.29
N VAL A 72 9.30 0.88 -15.05
CA VAL A 72 8.29 1.20 -16.07
C VAL A 72 8.66 2.50 -16.77
N GLY A 73 8.81 2.49 -18.09
CA GLY A 73 9.09 3.67 -18.90
C GLY A 73 10.15 3.44 -19.98
N LEU A 74 10.54 4.51 -20.69
CA LEU A 74 11.49 4.46 -21.81
C LEU A 74 12.92 4.86 -21.42
N VAL A 75 13.24 4.89 -20.12
CA VAL A 75 14.59 5.24 -19.68
C VAL A 75 15.40 3.94 -19.61
N PRO A 76 16.37 3.75 -20.52
CA PRO A 76 17.19 2.55 -20.52
C PRO A 76 18.11 2.49 -19.30
N ASP A 77 18.61 1.28 -19.02
CA ASP A 77 19.68 1.00 -18.05
C ASP A 77 19.40 1.38 -16.59
N GLN A 78 18.12 1.50 -16.21
CA GLN A 78 17.75 1.62 -14.81
C GLN A 78 17.77 0.27 -14.11
N ARG A 79 18.29 0.24 -12.88
CA ARG A 79 18.16 -0.90 -11.99
C ARG A 79 16.70 -1.11 -11.59
N ASP A 80 16.37 -2.35 -11.26
CA ASP A 80 15.07 -2.71 -10.71
C ASP A 80 14.76 -1.96 -9.41
N PHE A 81 13.47 -1.73 -9.18
CA PHE A 81 12.96 -1.11 -7.98
C PHE A 81 12.71 -2.14 -6.90
N PHE A 82 13.03 -1.80 -5.65
CA PHE A 82 12.36 -2.38 -4.50
C PHE A 82 11.10 -1.58 -4.21
N ASN A 83 9.94 -2.25 -4.24
CA ASN A 83 8.64 -1.68 -3.97
C ASN A 83 7.97 -2.35 -2.76
N ALA A 84 7.25 -1.56 -1.97
CA ALA A 84 6.43 -2.05 -0.86
C ALA A 84 5.24 -1.12 -0.61
N CYS A 85 4.21 -1.62 0.05
CA CYS A 85 3.04 -0.84 0.46
C CYS A 85 2.90 -0.84 1.99
N LEU A 86 2.47 0.30 2.54
CA LEU A 86 2.11 0.46 3.94
C LEU A 86 0.63 0.75 4.08
N ARG A 87 -0.02 0.13 5.07
CA ARG A 87 -1.32 0.58 5.57
C ARG A 87 -1.08 1.49 6.77
N ILE A 88 -1.64 2.69 6.75
CA ILE A 88 -1.38 3.73 7.74
C ILE A 88 -2.66 4.36 8.31
N GLU A 89 -2.50 5.06 9.42
CA GLU A 89 -3.48 5.98 10.02
C GLU A 89 -2.81 7.34 10.28
N THR A 90 -3.54 8.44 10.05
CA THR A 90 -3.11 9.84 10.28
C THR A 90 -4.21 10.66 10.94
#